data_AF-A0A7W7ZY35-F1
#
_entry.id   AF-A0A7W7ZY35-F1
#
_cell.length_a   1.000
_cell.length_b   1.000
_cell.length_c   1.000
_cell.angle_alpha   90.00
_cell.angle_beta   90.00
_cell.angle_gamma   90.00
#
_symmetry.space_group_name_H-M   'P 1'
#
loop_
_entity.id
_entity.type
_entity.pdbx_description
1 polymer ?
#
loop_
_entity_poly.entity_id
_entity_poly.type
_entity_poly.pdbx_seq_one_letter_code
_entity_poly.pdbx_strand_id
1 'polypeptide(L)'
;MVLRITVTLLTALALPAQPGAPGLTIKENAHQVRAIGPGFVLKLTPHRLSVRVDEDRFGDPGTGNPIVRETIDLTGRTLRPFVCDNGTYTIRTGTFKRMWRISQLAKRPQPYPDGFATAAPGLFTPFLGELEGTVTDAEGRTLSFRISDLVQEVQGRRGFSATAPIHGFFVDERGKVRDRISLTGRFNVGRDGRPIFGIEDRGTCRQIADLPFGPGSEQAVVTGPLFVLPFKAPLTTKVLP
;
A
#
# COMPACT_ATOMS: atom_id res chain seq x y z
N MET A 1 8.73 -54.13 -16.67
CA MET A 1 9.54 -53.18 -15.89
C MET A 1 8.71 -51.90 -15.75
N VAL A 2 8.09 -51.67 -14.60
CA VAL A 2 7.16 -50.53 -14.39
C VAL A 2 7.92 -49.43 -13.67
N LEU A 3 8.13 -48.30 -14.36
CA LEU A 3 8.81 -47.13 -13.83
C LEU A 3 7.84 -46.34 -12.94
N ARG A 4 8.03 -46.39 -11.62
CA ARG A 4 7.30 -45.54 -10.67
C ARG A 4 7.90 -44.14 -10.71
N ILE A 5 7.16 -43.19 -11.28
CA ILE A 5 7.47 -41.76 -11.20
C ILE A 5 6.94 -41.26 -9.85
N THR A 6 7.86 -40.96 -8.94
CA THR A 6 7.54 -40.34 -7.65
C THR A 6 7.34 -38.84 -7.90
N VAL A 7 6.09 -38.38 -7.89
CA VAL A 7 5.77 -36.94 -7.92
C VAL A 7 5.96 -36.40 -6.50
N THR A 8 7.06 -35.70 -6.27
CA THR A 8 7.30 -34.99 -5.00
C THR A 8 6.48 -33.71 -5.01
N LEU A 9 5.34 -33.73 -4.32
CA LEU A 9 4.51 -32.54 -4.10
C LEU A 9 5.26 -31.61 -3.14
N LEU A 10 5.91 -30.54 -3.65
CA LEU A 10 6.38 -29.45 -2.80
C LEU A 10 5.15 -28.73 -2.23
N THR A 11 4.73 -29.12 -1.02
CA THR A 11 3.85 -28.29 -0.21
C THR A 11 4.60 -27.00 0.13
N ALA A 12 4.29 -25.92 -0.58
CA ALA A 12 4.68 -24.57 -0.18
C ALA A 12 4.13 -24.33 1.23
N LEU A 13 5.00 -24.39 2.24
CA LEU A 13 4.66 -24.02 3.60
C LEU A 13 4.21 -22.56 3.56
N ALA A 14 2.92 -22.32 3.78
CA ALA A 14 2.40 -20.98 3.95
C ALA A 14 3.06 -20.39 5.20
N LEU A 15 4.07 -19.55 5.01
CA LEU A 15 4.67 -18.78 6.10
C LEU A 15 3.53 -18.02 6.81
N PRO A 16 3.46 -18.08 8.15
CA PRO A 16 2.47 -17.30 8.89
C PRO A 16 2.61 -15.83 8.47
N ALA A 17 1.47 -15.18 8.20
CA ALA A 17 1.47 -13.78 7.82
C ALA A 17 2.22 -12.98 8.88
N GLN A 18 3.30 -12.31 8.47
CA GLN A 18 4.09 -11.48 9.35
C GLN A 18 3.14 -10.50 10.07
N PRO A 19 3.17 -10.37 11.41
CA PRO A 19 2.34 -9.37 12.07
C PRO A 19 2.81 -7.97 11.62
N GLY A 20 1.89 -7.05 11.36
CA GLY A 20 2.22 -5.66 11.04
C GLY A 20 2.03 -4.73 12.26
N ALA A 21 2.07 -3.42 12.03
CA ALA A 21 1.58 -2.46 13.02
C ALA A 21 0.14 -2.79 13.45
N PRO A 22 -0.15 -2.77 14.77
CA PRO A 22 -1.51 -2.96 15.27
C PRO A 22 -2.40 -1.77 14.89
N GLY A 23 -3.71 -1.96 15.04
CA GLY A 23 -4.70 -0.90 14.82
C GLY A 23 -5.28 -0.86 13.41
N LEU A 24 -4.69 -1.55 12.43
CA LEU A 24 -5.25 -1.70 11.09
C LEU A 24 -5.78 -3.12 10.86
N THR A 25 -7.06 -3.23 10.54
CA THR A 25 -7.69 -4.49 10.12
C THR A 25 -8.10 -4.40 8.66
N ILE A 26 -7.58 -5.30 7.82
CA ILE A 26 -7.88 -5.37 6.40
C ILE A 26 -8.67 -6.66 6.13
N LYS A 27 -9.84 -6.51 5.52
CA LYS A 27 -10.62 -7.62 4.97
C LYS A 27 -10.74 -7.42 3.48
N GLU A 28 -10.28 -8.38 2.71
CA GLU A 28 -10.21 -8.31 1.25
C GLU A 28 -10.83 -9.56 0.63
N ASN A 29 -11.52 -9.36 -0.49
CA ASN A 29 -11.86 -10.38 -1.47
C ASN A 29 -11.68 -9.80 -2.89
N ALA A 30 -11.98 -10.59 -3.92
CA ALA A 30 -11.78 -10.20 -5.32
C ALA A 30 -12.48 -8.90 -5.75
N HIS A 31 -13.54 -8.47 -5.07
CA HIS A 31 -14.38 -7.33 -5.47
C HIS A 31 -14.53 -6.27 -4.38
N GLN A 32 -13.88 -6.45 -3.24
CA GLN A 32 -14.06 -5.56 -2.11
C GLN A 32 -12.85 -5.57 -1.18
N VAL A 33 -12.49 -4.38 -0.73
CA VAL A 33 -11.57 -4.18 0.39
C VAL A 33 -12.28 -3.36 1.45
N ARG A 34 -12.16 -3.80 2.71
CA ARG A 34 -12.56 -3.03 3.88
C ARG A 34 -11.37 -2.90 4.81
N ALA A 35 -10.96 -1.66 5.05
CA ALA A 35 -9.95 -1.33 6.05
C ALA A 35 -10.60 -0.61 7.23
N ILE A 36 -10.24 -1.00 8.45
CA ILE A 36 -10.62 -0.33 9.69
C ILE A 36 -9.32 0.08 10.37
N GLY A 37 -9.16 1.36 10.61
CA GLY A 37 -8.01 1.91 11.33
C GLY A 37 -8.41 2.78 12.52
N PRO A 38 -7.45 3.42 13.17
CA PRO A 38 -7.71 4.32 14.30
C PRO A 38 -8.56 5.52 13.86
N GLY A 39 -9.85 5.49 14.21
CA GLY A 39 -10.82 6.53 13.87
C GLY A 39 -11.23 6.60 12.40
N PHE A 40 -11.02 5.55 11.61
CA PHE A 40 -11.57 5.51 10.25
C PHE A 40 -12.05 4.12 9.80
N VAL A 41 -12.99 4.13 8.86
CA VAL A 41 -13.41 2.95 8.09
C VAL A 41 -13.37 3.31 6.61
N LEU A 42 -12.59 2.56 5.85
CA LEU A 42 -12.54 2.64 4.39
C LEU A 42 -13.21 1.40 3.78
N LYS A 43 -14.02 1.62 2.75
CA LYS A 43 -14.58 0.60 1.88
C LYS A 43 -14.23 0.94 0.44
N LEU A 44 -13.58 0.01 -0.24
CA LEU A 44 -13.23 0.10 -1.65
C LEU A 44 -13.91 -1.04 -2.39
N THR A 45 -14.59 -0.70 -3.48
CA THR A 45 -15.15 -1.61 -4.49
C THR A 45 -14.74 -1.10 -5.87
N PRO A 46 -14.93 -1.89 -6.95
CA PRO A 46 -14.66 -1.43 -8.31
C PRO A 46 -15.30 -0.08 -8.64
N HIS A 47 -16.49 0.20 -8.09
CA HIS A 47 -17.28 1.38 -8.45
C HIS A 47 -17.23 2.51 -7.43
N ARG A 48 -16.70 2.27 -6.23
CA ARG A 48 -16.75 3.23 -5.14
C ARG A 48 -15.59 3.08 -4.18
N LEU A 49 -14.95 4.19 -3.87
CA LEU A 49 -14.16 4.35 -2.66
C LEU A 49 -14.95 5.22 -1.69
N SER A 50 -15.10 4.75 -0.44
CA SER A 50 -15.86 5.44 0.60
C SER A 50 -15.10 5.38 1.91
N VAL A 51 -14.87 6.55 2.46
CA VAL A 51 -14.19 6.72 3.74
C VAL A 51 -15.13 7.38 4.74
N ARG A 52 -15.11 6.88 5.97
CA ARG A 52 -15.72 7.52 7.13
C ARG A 52 -14.64 7.77 8.17
N VAL A 53 -14.54 9.00 8.62
CA VAL A 53 -13.58 9.42 9.64
C VAL A 53 -14.34 9.91 10.86
N ASP A 54 -13.94 9.43 12.02
CA ASP A 54 -14.30 9.97 13.33
C ASP A 54 -13.13 10.85 13.78
N GLU A 55 -13.27 12.16 13.64
CA GLU A 55 -12.16 13.11 13.85
C GLU A 55 -11.65 13.10 15.29
N ASP A 56 -12.54 12.85 16.26
CA ASP A 56 -12.22 12.75 17.68
C ASP A 56 -11.42 11.49 18.02
N ARG A 57 -11.37 10.53 17.09
CA ARG A 57 -10.67 9.25 17.25
C ARG A 57 -9.61 9.01 16.19
N PHE A 58 -9.47 9.88 15.20
CA PHE A 58 -8.57 9.66 14.07
C PHE A 58 -7.11 9.80 14.51
N GLY A 59 -6.42 8.66 14.49
CA GLY A 59 -5.06 8.55 15.00
C GLY A 59 -4.97 8.49 16.51
N ASP A 60 -4.05 9.28 17.07
CA ASP A 60 -3.91 9.48 18.50
C ASP A 60 -4.23 10.94 18.88
N PRO A 61 -5.49 11.24 19.23
CA PRO A 61 -5.92 12.51 19.82
C PRO A 61 -5.04 13.01 20.95
N GLY A 62 -4.56 12.08 21.81
CA GLY A 62 -3.85 12.38 23.04
C GLY A 62 -2.47 13.01 22.83
N THR A 63 -1.90 12.89 21.63
CA THR A 63 -0.59 13.52 21.32
C THR A 63 -0.71 15.01 21.04
N GLY A 64 -1.91 15.57 20.89
CA GLY A 64 -2.14 16.97 20.55
C GLY A 64 -1.74 17.38 19.12
N ASN A 65 -1.30 16.44 18.29
CA ASN A 65 -0.93 16.72 16.89
C ASN A 65 -2.19 16.90 16.02
N PRO A 66 -2.25 17.92 15.16
CA PRO A 66 -3.43 18.16 14.33
C PRO A 66 -3.61 17.08 13.25
N ILE A 67 -4.85 16.90 12.79
CA ILE A 67 -5.13 16.16 11.56
C ILE A 67 -4.79 17.07 10.38
N VAL A 68 -3.86 16.63 9.55
CA VAL A 68 -3.52 17.31 8.29
C VAL A 68 -4.35 16.72 7.17
N ARG A 69 -4.82 17.59 6.27
CA ARG A 69 -5.58 17.21 5.08
C ARG A 69 -5.00 17.93 3.88
N GLU A 70 -4.90 17.21 2.77
CA GLU A 70 -4.46 17.79 1.52
C GLU A 70 -5.14 17.10 0.34
N THR A 71 -5.38 17.87 -0.71
CA THR A 71 -5.92 17.39 -1.98
C THR A 71 -4.96 17.80 -3.08
N ILE A 72 -4.49 16.82 -3.84
CA ILE A 72 -3.56 17.02 -4.94
C ILE A 72 -4.31 16.67 -6.23
N ASP A 73 -4.40 17.62 -7.15
CA ASP A 73 -4.83 17.33 -8.53
C ASP A 73 -3.68 16.69 -9.29
N LEU A 74 -3.91 15.48 -9.80
CA LEU A 74 -2.95 14.69 -10.58
C LEU A 74 -3.13 14.91 -12.10
N THR A 75 -4.17 15.63 -12.51
CA THR A 75 -4.47 15.88 -13.91
C THR A 75 -3.33 16.64 -14.59
N GLY A 76 -2.87 16.12 -15.73
CA GLY A 76 -1.76 16.71 -16.48
C GLY A 76 -0.38 16.58 -15.84
N ARG A 77 -0.25 15.94 -14.67
CA ARG A 77 1.07 15.69 -14.06
C ARG A 77 1.78 14.52 -14.75
N THR A 78 3.07 14.70 -15.00
CA THR A 78 3.94 13.58 -15.43
C THR A 78 4.22 12.68 -14.24
N LEU A 79 3.52 11.55 -14.18
CA LEU A 79 3.65 10.54 -13.13
C LEU A 79 4.08 9.21 -13.73
N ARG A 80 4.71 8.37 -12.91
CA ARG A 80 5.02 6.99 -13.28
C ARG A 80 3.70 6.26 -13.60
N PRO A 81 3.57 5.58 -14.76
CA PRO A 81 2.36 4.86 -15.10
C PRO A 81 2.22 3.60 -14.24
N PHE A 82 0.99 3.10 -14.09
CA PHE A 82 0.74 1.81 -13.45
C PHE A 82 1.04 0.69 -14.45
N VAL A 83 1.95 -0.21 -14.12
CA VAL A 83 2.22 -1.41 -14.92
C VAL A 83 1.50 -2.60 -14.29
N CYS A 84 0.64 -3.25 -15.08
CA CYS A 84 -0.17 -4.38 -14.66
C CYS A 84 -0.14 -5.52 -15.69
N ASP A 85 -0.61 -6.71 -15.29
CA ASP A 85 -0.63 -7.90 -16.14
C ASP A 85 -1.41 -7.70 -17.45
N ASN A 86 -2.51 -6.92 -17.44
CA ASN A 86 -3.32 -6.66 -18.64
C ASN A 86 -3.00 -5.34 -19.35
N GLY A 87 -1.98 -4.59 -18.91
CA GLY A 87 -1.55 -3.39 -19.60
C GLY A 87 -0.83 -2.35 -18.74
N THR A 88 -0.37 -1.30 -19.40
CA THR A 88 0.19 -0.10 -18.75
C THR A 88 -0.85 1.01 -18.79
N TYR A 89 -1.06 1.67 -17.66
CA TYR A 89 -2.08 2.70 -17.49
C TYR A 89 -1.45 4.04 -17.10
N THR A 90 -1.73 5.08 -17.89
CA THR A 90 -1.27 6.45 -17.64
C THR A 90 -2.42 7.29 -17.09
N ILE A 91 -2.20 8.01 -16.00
CA ILE A 91 -3.22 8.90 -15.42
C ILE A 91 -3.58 9.98 -16.43
N ARG A 92 -4.87 10.05 -16.76
CA ARG A 92 -5.48 11.10 -17.58
C ARG A 92 -6.02 12.21 -16.70
N THR A 93 -6.84 11.84 -15.71
CA THR A 93 -7.35 12.72 -14.66
C THR A 93 -7.26 12.02 -13.33
N GLY A 94 -7.11 12.76 -12.23
CA GLY A 94 -7.23 12.15 -10.93
C GLY A 94 -7.00 13.10 -9.78
N THR A 95 -7.48 12.71 -8.61
CA THR A 95 -7.34 13.46 -7.38
C THR A 95 -6.79 12.53 -6.31
N PHE A 96 -5.74 12.97 -5.61
CA PHE A 96 -5.25 12.32 -4.40
C PHE A 96 -5.66 13.14 -3.19
N LYS A 97 -6.68 12.66 -2.46
CA LYS A 97 -7.01 13.18 -1.14
C LYS A 97 -6.21 12.40 -0.11
N ARG A 98 -5.52 13.10 0.76
CA ARG A 98 -4.75 12.49 1.85
C ARG A 98 -5.09 13.15 3.17
N MET A 99 -5.23 12.33 4.20
CA MET A 99 -5.47 12.72 5.57
C MET A 99 -4.51 11.95 6.47
N TRP A 100 -3.84 12.64 7.38
CA TRP A 100 -2.95 11.97 8.31
C TRP A 100 -2.82 12.70 9.62
N ARG A 101 -2.40 11.96 10.64
CA ARG A 101 -1.87 12.52 11.88
C ARG A 101 -0.46 11.96 12.06
N ILE A 102 0.51 12.85 12.19
CA ILE A 102 1.89 12.47 12.48
C ILE A 102 2.08 12.46 13.99
N SER A 103 2.65 11.37 14.50
CA SER A 103 3.23 11.34 15.84
C SER A 103 4.72 11.70 15.74
N GLN A 104 5.15 12.71 16.48
CA GLN A 104 6.57 13.10 16.57
C GLN A 104 7.31 12.14 17.51
N LEU A 105 7.48 10.92 17.06
CA LEU A 105 8.29 9.90 17.72
C LEU A 105 9.67 9.83 17.04
N ALA A 106 10.60 9.12 17.67
CA ALA A 106 11.96 8.93 17.17
C ALA A 106 11.99 8.53 15.68
N LYS A 107 13.11 8.84 15.00
CA LYS A 107 13.35 8.51 13.59
C LYS A 107 12.99 7.05 13.29
N ARG A 108 12.41 6.81 12.11
CA ARG A 108 12.15 5.44 11.61
C ARG A 108 13.45 4.62 11.65
N PRO A 109 13.39 3.35 12.09
CA PRO A 109 14.58 2.51 12.09
C PRO A 109 14.97 2.10 10.67
N GLN A 110 16.23 1.67 10.51
CA GLN A 110 16.67 1.00 9.29
C GLN A 110 15.74 -0.20 8.97
N PRO A 111 15.39 -0.44 7.69
CA PRO A 111 16.03 0.09 6.49
C PRO A 111 15.33 1.33 5.88
N TYR A 112 14.49 2.07 6.62
CA TYR A 112 13.94 3.32 6.07
C TYR A 112 15.07 4.29 5.68
N PRO A 113 15.10 4.74 4.41
CA PRO A 113 16.12 5.66 3.94
C PRO A 113 16.04 7.02 4.65
N ASP A 114 17.19 7.65 4.85
CA ASP A 114 17.25 8.97 5.50
C ASP A 114 16.52 10.04 4.69
N GLY A 115 16.58 10.00 3.35
CA GLY A 115 15.84 10.94 2.51
C GLY A 115 14.32 10.78 2.63
N PHE A 116 13.83 9.56 2.92
CA PHE A 116 12.40 9.36 3.21
C PHE A 116 12.01 9.99 4.55
N ALA A 117 12.84 9.81 5.58
CA ALA A 117 12.61 10.43 6.89
C ALA A 117 12.60 11.96 6.83
N THR A 118 13.36 12.56 5.91
CA THR A 118 13.33 14.00 5.62
C THR A 118 12.07 14.43 4.88
N ALA A 119 11.64 13.68 3.86
CA ALA A 119 10.47 14.02 3.05
C ALA A 119 9.12 13.80 3.76
N ALA A 120 9.06 12.83 4.68
CA ALA A 120 7.88 12.49 5.47
C ALA A 120 8.25 12.39 6.96
N PRO A 121 8.49 13.52 7.64
CA PRO A 121 8.94 13.52 9.03
C PRO A 121 7.88 12.96 9.99
N GLY A 122 8.35 12.25 11.02
CA GLY A 122 7.50 11.63 12.05
C GLY A 122 6.74 10.38 11.57
N LEU A 123 6.00 9.74 12.47
CA LEU A 123 5.32 8.46 12.21
C LEU A 123 3.86 8.66 11.81
N PHE A 124 3.41 7.96 10.78
CA PHE A 124 2.03 8.00 10.31
C PHE A 124 1.12 7.15 11.20
N THR A 125 0.27 7.81 11.98
CA THR A 125 -0.62 7.16 12.94
C THR A 125 -2.04 7.71 12.86
N PRO A 126 -2.84 7.43 11.81
CA PRO A 126 -2.50 6.79 10.54
C PRO A 126 -2.25 7.80 9.40
N PHE A 127 -1.86 7.29 8.23
CA PHE A 127 -2.03 7.92 6.92
C PHE A 127 -3.19 7.24 6.18
N LEU A 128 -4.07 8.05 5.60
CA LEU A 128 -5.26 7.65 4.86
C LEU A 128 -5.27 8.40 3.53
N GLY A 129 -5.13 7.65 2.44
CA GLY A 129 -5.06 8.14 1.08
C GLY A 129 -6.17 7.59 0.21
N GLU A 130 -6.78 8.49 -0.57
CA GLU A 130 -7.84 8.23 -1.53
C GLU A 130 -7.41 8.77 -2.89
N LEU A 131 -7.13 7.88 -3.83
CA LEU A 131 -6.83 8.21 -5.22
C LEU A 131 -8.00 7.76 -6.09
N GLU A 132 -8.63 8.69 -6.81
CA GLU A 132 -9.67 8.37 -7.78
C GLU A 132 -9.47 9.18 -9.05
N GLY A 133 -9.81 8.59 -10.20
CA GLY A 133 -9.64 9.27 -11.48
C GLY A 133 -9.86 8.37 -12.69
N THR A 134 -9.25 8.76 -13.81
CA THR A 134 -9.22 7.98 -15.04
C THR A 134 -7.79 7.76 -15.53
N VAL A 135 -7.57 6.60 -16.13
CA VAL A 135 -6.35 6.27 -16.85
C VAL A 135 -6.64 5.99 -18.32
N THR A 136 -5.63 6.12 -19.15
CA THR A 136 -5.61 5.64 -20.53
C THR A 136 -4.68 4.44 -20.63
N ASP A 137 -5.09 3.39 -21.35
CA ASP A 137 -4.24 2.24 -21.68
C ASP A 137 -3.50 2.40 -23.02
N ALA A 138 -2.72 1.39 -23.40
CA ALA A 138 -1.94 1.40 -24.63
C ALA A 138 -2.81 1.48 -25.91
N GLU A 139 -4.06 1.00 -25.84
CA GLU A 139 -5.02 1.06 -26.95
C GLU A 139 -5.83 2.36 -26.97
N GLY A 140 -5.55 3.30 -26.06
CA GLY A 140 -6.26 4.58 -25.97
C GLY A 140 -7.61 4.50 -25.27
N ARG A 141 -7.97 3.36 -24.67
CA ARG A 141 -9.22 3.21 -23.92
C ARG A 141 -9.10 3.92 -22.58
N THR A 142 -10.20 4.53 -22.14
CA THR A 142 -10.28 5.18 -20.83
C THR A 142 -10.86 4.19 -19.81
N LEU A 143 -10.17 3.99 -18.69
CA LEU A 143 -10.65 3.23 -17.54
C LEU A 143 -10.79 4.17 -16.34
N SER A 144 -11.74 3.88 -15.46
CA SER A 144 -11.77 4.51 -14.13
C SER A 144 -10.87 3.76 -13.17
N PHE A 145 -10.21 4.48 -12.26
CA PHE A 145 -9.46 3.87 -11.17
C PHE A 145 -9.86 4.44 -9.82
N ARG A 146 -9.75 3.60 -8.80
CA ARG A 146 -9.97 3.94 -7.39
C ARG A 146 -8.97 3.17 -6.56
N ILE A 147 -8.19 3.86 -5.75
CA ILE A 147 -7.06 3.32 -5.02
C ILE A 147 -7.10 3.85 -3.59
N SER A 148 -6.99 2.96 -2.62
CA SER A 148 -6.70 3.31 -1.23
C SER A 148 -5.21 3.13 -0.96
N ASP A 149 -4.58 4.15 -0.37
CA ASP A 149 -3.20 4.12 0.09
C ASP A 149 -3.19 4.38 1.60
N LEU A 150 -2.80 3.39 2.41
CA LEU A 150 -2.84 3.49 3.86
C LEU A 150 -1.47 3.22 4.44
N VAL A 151 -1.16 3.90 5.54
CA VAL A 151 0.00 3.56 6.38
C VAL A 151 -0.40 3.65 7.84
N GLN A 152 -0.05 2.63 8.61
CA GLN A 152 -0.08 2.66 10.07
C GLN A 152 1.31 2.31 10.58
N GLU A 153 1.88 3.20 11.39
CA GLU A 153 3.15 3.01 12.07
C GLU A 153 2.91 3.05 13.58
N VAL A 154 3.68 2.27 14.34
CA VAL A 154 3.61 2.25 15.80
C VAL A 154 5.01 2.09 16.35
N GLN A 155 5.43 3.04 17.17
CA GLN A 155 6.62 2.92 18.01
C GLN A 155 6.16 2.56 19.42
N GLY A 156 6.45 1.34 19.85
CA GLY A 156 6.06 0.83 21.16
C GLY A 156 7.26 0.36 21.99
N ARG A 157 6.98 -0.10 23.22
CA ARG A 157 8.01 -0.63 24.14
C ARG A 157 8.79 -1.83 23.59
N ARG A 158 8.22 -2.55 22.63
CA ARG A 158 8.78 -3.76 22.01
C ARG A 158 9.55 -3.47 20.71
N GLY A 159 9.50 -2.25 20.21
CA GLY A 159 10.13 -1.85 18.96
C GLY A 159 9.18 -1.08 18.04
N PHE A 160 9.52 -1.09 16.76
CA PHE A 160 8.79 -0.40 15.70
C PHE A 160 8.03 -1.40 14.83
N SER A 161 6.83 -1.02 14.41
CA SER A 161 6.04 -1.78 13.43
C SER A 161 5.38 -0.84 12.43
N ALA A 162 5.29 -1.28 11.16
CA ALA A 162 4.54 -0.63 10.09
C ALA A 162 3.66 -1.63 9.33
N THR A 163 2.47 -1.19 8.95
CA THR A 163 1.57 -1.84 7.98
C THR A 163 1.18 -0.83 6.92
N ALA A 164 1.51 -1.10 5.67
CA ALA A 164 1.25 -0.18 4.55
C ALA A 164 0.52 -0.91 3.40
N PRO A 165 -0.82 -0.97 3.43
CA PRO A 165 -1.57 -1.58 2.35
C PRO A 165 -1.96 -0.57 1.27
N ILE A 166 -1.77 -0.97 0.02
CA ILE A 166 -2.30 -0.28 -1.15
C ILE A 166 -3.23 -1.24 -1.89
N HIS A 167 -4.46 -0.80 -2.12
CA HIS A 167 -5.45 -1.55 -2.87
C HIS A 167 -6.10 -0.68 -3.92
N GLY A 168 -6.48 -1.26 -5.05
CA GLY A 168 -7.08 -0.48 -6.11
C GLY A 168 -7.72 -1.33 -7.18
N PHE A 169 -8.62 -0.71 -7.94
CA PHE A 169 -9.29 -1.32 -9.08
C PHE A 169 -9.16 -0.43 -10.32
N PHE A 170 -8.84 -1.03 -11.46
CA PHE A 170 -8.96 -0.43 -12.78
C PHE A 170 -10.18 -1.03 -13.47
N VAL A 171 -11.13 -0.19 -13.85
CA VAL A 171 -12.46 -0.62 -14.29
C VAL A 171 -12.78 0.00 -15.64
N ASP A 172 -13.11 -0.86 -16.60
CA ASP A 172 -13.48 -0.44 -17.95
C ASP A 172 -14.88 0.22 -18.01
N GLU A 173 -15.24 0.73 -19.19
CA GLU A 173 -16.53 1.37 -19.46
C GLU A 173 -17.75 0.47 -19.19
N ARG A 174 -17.57 -0.86 -19.19
CA ARG A 174 -18.63 -1.85 -18.93
C ARG A 174 -18.73 -2.19 -17.45
N GLY A 175 -17.92 -1.55 -16.60
CA GLY A 175 -17.87 -1.84 -15.17
C GLY A 175 -17.06 -3.09 -14.81
N LYS A 176 -16.33 -3.70 -15.75
CA LYS A 176 -15.52 -4.88 -15.47
C LYS A 176 -14.15 -4.47 -14.93
N VAL A 177 -13.73 -5.12 -13.84
CA VAL A 177 -12.37 -5.01 -13.32
C VAL A 177 -11.39 -5.61 -14.32
N ARG A 178 -10.49 -4.78 -14.83
CA ARG A 178 -9.41 -5.18 -15.74
C ARG A 178 -8.17 -5.60 -14.98
N ASP A 179 -7.81 -4.81 -13.97
CA ASP A 179 -6.64 -5.04 -13.14
C ASP A 179 -6.89 -4.55 -11.71
N ARG A 180 -6.08 -5.04 -10.78
CA ARG A 180 -6.16 -4.65 -9.38
C ARG A 180 -4.79 -4.43 -8.77
N ILE A 181 -4.74 -3.49 -7.83
CA ILE A 181 -3.63 -3.34 -6.90
C ILE A 181 -4.05 -4.06 -5.61
N SER A 182 -3.18 -4.91 -5.08
CA SER A 182 -3.34 -5.53 -3.78
C SER A 182 -1.95 -5.86 -3.24
N LEU A 183 -1.35 -4.86 -2.60
CA LEU A 183 -0.03 -4.96 -2.00
C LEU A 183 -0.16 -4.60 -0.51
N THR A 184 0.41 -5.42 0.37
CA THR A 184 0.47 -5.11 1.81
C THR A 184 1.89 -5.31 2.32
N GLY A 185 2.54 -4.19 2.63
CA GLY A 185 3.86 -4.16 3.23
C GLY A 185 3.77 -4.27 4.73
N ARG A 186 4.65 -5.06 5.31
CA ARG A 186 4.82 -5.14 6.75
C ARG A 186 6.29 -5.06 7.09
N PHE A 187 6.57 -4.33 8.15
CA PHE A 187 7.92 -4.14 8.64
C PHE A 187 7.90 -4.06 10.16
N ASN A 188 8.78 -4.81 10.81
CA ASN A 188 8.96 -4.80 12.25
C ASN A 188 10.44 -4.77 12.59
N VAL A 189 10.79 -4.05 13.64
CA VAL A 189 12.11 -4.07 14.26
C VAL A 189 11.91 -4.22 15.75
N GLY A 190 12.44 -5.31 16.31
CA GLY A 190 12.48 -5.55 17.75
C GLY A 190 13.56 -4.73 18.45
N ARG A 191 13.74 -4.96 19.76
CA ARG A 191 14.83 -4.33 20.53
C ARG A 191 16.22 -4.77 20.11
N ASP A 192 16.32 -5.94 19.48
CA ASP A 192 17.56 -6.47 18.90
C ASP A 192 17.98 -5.74 17.62
N GLY A 193 17.15 -4.83 17.11
CA GLY A 193 17.42 -4.01 15.93
C GLY A 193 17.33 -4.77 14.61
N ARG A 194 16.97 -6.06 14.62
CA ARG A 194 16.90 -6.87 13.40
C ARG A 194 15.57 -6.62 12.68
N PRO A 195 15.61 -6.13 11.43
CA PRO A 195 14.40 -5.86 10.67
C PRO A 195 13.81 -7.16 10.10
N ILE A 196 12.49 -7.31 10.24
CA ILE A 196 11.70 -8.32 9.53
C ILE A 196 10.73 -7.58 8.63
N PHE A 197 10.78 -7.81 7.33
CA PHE A 197 9.93 -7.12 6.36
C PHE A 197 9.60 -7.98 5.16
N GLY A 198 8.50 -7.62 4.51
CA GLY A 198 8.08 -8.21 3.25
C GLY A 198 6.83 -7.54 2.73
N ILE A 199 6.53 -7.83 1.47
CA ILE A 199 5.32 -7.38 0.79
C ILE A 199 4.52 -8.62 0.41
N GLU A 200 3.29 -8.70 0.91
CA GLU A 200 2.31 -9.63 0.36
C GLU A 200 1.69 -9.00 -0.88
N ASP A 201 1.74 -9.72 -1.99
CA ASP A 201 1.17 -9.28 -3.25
C ASP A 201 0.13 -10.28 -3.75
N ARG A 202 -1.05 -9.74 -4.00
CA ARG A 202 -2.18 -10.46 -4.60
C ARG A 202 -2.72 -9.68 -5.79
N GLY A 203 -2.07 -8.60 -6.18
CA GLY A 203 -2.49 -7.75 -7.28
C GLY A 203 -2.05 -8.29 -8.63
N THR A 204 -2.51 -7.60 -9.66
CA THR A 204 -1.97 -7.72 -11.01
C THR A 204 -1.08 -6.53 -11.38
N CYS A 205 -1.03 -5.50 -10.52
CA CYS A 205 -0.30 -4.25 -10.75
C CYS A 205 0.87 -4.08 -9.79
N ARG A 206 2.10 -4.16 -10.33
CA ARG A 206 3.35 -3.86 -9.63
C ARG A 206 4.48 -3.62 -10.63
N GLN A 207 5.48 -2.87 -10.20
CA GLN A 207 6.76 -2.74 -10.90
C GLN A 207 7.89 -2.48 -9.90
N ILE A 208 9.12 -2.57 -10.37
CA ILE A 208 10.31 -2.21 -9.60
C ILE A 208 10.81 -0.84 -10.07
N ALA A 209 11.21 -0.01 -9.12
CA ALA A 209 11.70 1.33 -9.39
C ALA A 209 12.69 1.82 -8.35
N ASP A 210 13.60 2.68 -8.78
CA ASP A 210 14.38 3.51 -7.87
C ASP A 210 13.55 4.73 -7.44
N LEU A 211 13.58 5.01 -6.15
CA LEU A 211 12.87 6.13 -5.55
C LEU A 211 13.86 7.29 -5.25
N PRO A 212 13.36 8.54 -5.20
CA PRO A 212 14.21 9.71 -4.95
C PRO A 212 14.42 9.96 -3.45
N PHE A 213 14.62 8.92 -2.64
CA PHE A 213 14.76 9.03 -1.18
C PHE A 213 16.20 8.79 -0.67
N GLY A 214 17.17 8.82 -1.59
CA GLY A 214 18.58 8.58 -1.29
C GLY A 214 18.91 7.08 -1.19
N PRO A 215 20.11 6.75 -0.70
CA PRO A 215 20.59 5.37 -0.62
C PRO A 215 19.63 4.45 0.14
N GLY A 216 19.43 3.23 -0.37
CA GLY A 216 18.53 2.23 0.19
C GLY A 216 17.11 2.29 -0.36
N SER A 217 16.80 3.26 -1.22
CA SER A 217 15.50 3.42 -1.87
C SER A 217 15.46 2.90 -3.32
N GLU A 218 16.53 2.23 -3.74
CA GLU A 218 16.64 1.55 -5.02
C GLU A 218 15.82 0.27 -5.04
N GLN A 219 15.35 -0.13 -6.23
CA GLN A 219 14.63 -1.38 -6.47
C GLN A 219 13.42 -1.60 -5.53
N ALA A 220 12.73 -0.53 -5.16
CA ALA A 220 11.50 -0.62 -4.38
C ALA A 220 10.35 -1.16 -5.24
N VAL A 221 9.42 -1.87 -4.60
CA VAL A 221 8.16 -2.29 -5.24
C VAL A 221 7.20 -1.12 -5.23
N VAL A 222 6.72 -0.74 -6.41
CA VAL A 222 5.83 0.39 -6.63
C VAL A 222 4.63 -0.01 -7.50
N THR A 223 3.60 0.83 -7.51
CA THR A 223 2.46 0.74 -8.42
C THR A 223 2.08 2.15 -8.87
N GLY A 224 2.44 2.49 -10.11
CA GLY A 224 2.39 3.87 -10.58
C GLY A 224 3.19 4.80 -9.67
N PRO A 225 2.60 5.91 -9.18
CA PRO A 225 3.30 6.86 -8.31
C PRO A 225 3.40 6.40 -6.85
N LEU A 226 2.83 5.25 -6.47
CA LEU A 226 2.71 4.81 -5.08
C LEU A 226 3.69 3.69 -4.75
N PHE A 227 4.08 3.57 -3.48
CA PHE A 227 4.93 2.50 -2.97
C PHE A 227 4.46 2.05 -1.58
N VAL A 228 4.72 0.79 -1.28
CA VAL A 228 4.29 0.15 -0.03
C VAL A 228 5.35 0.28 1.05
N LEU A 229 6.62 0.09 0.68
CA LEU A 229 7.80 0.36 1.51
C LEU A 229 8.78 1.16 0.65
N PRO A 230 9.44 2.20 1.19
CA PRO A 230 10.35 3.06 0.42
C PRO A 230 11.74 2.44 0.21
N PHE A 231 11.83 1.11 0.16
CA PHE A 231 13.07 0.34 0.05
C PHE A 231 12.77 -1.04 -0.55
N LYS A 232 13.80 -1.73 -1.03
CA LYS A 232 13.69 -3.10 -1.55
C LYS A 232 13.21 -4.07 -0.46
N ALA A 233 12.13 -4.78 -0.74
CA ALA A 233 11.54 -5.77 0.17
C ALA A 233 11.25 -7.09 -0.55
N PRO A 234 11.39 -8.24 0.12
CA PRO A 234 11.01 -9.52 -0.47
C PRO A 234 9.51 -9.58 -0.72
N LEU A 235 9.13 -10.18 -1.84
CA LEU A 235 7.74 -10.32 -2.28
C LEU A 235 7.25 -11.75 -2.02
N THR A 236 6.06 -11.88 -1.44
CA THR A 236 5.33 -13.16 -1.38
C THR A 236 4.05 -13.03 -2.20
N THR A 237 3.95 -13.78 -3.30
CA THR A 237 2.75 -13.81 -4.13
C THR A 237 1.73 -14.80 -3.57
N LYS A 238 0.47 -14.37 -3.43
CA LYS A 238 -0.65 -15.22 -3.03
C LYS A 238 -1.82 -15.04 -3.99
N VAL A 239 -2.39 -16.13 -4.46
CA VAL A 239 -3.66 -16.10 -5.20
C VAL A 239 -4.78 -15.87 -4.18
N LEU A 240 -5.65 -14.89 -4.41
CA LEU A 240 -6.86 -14.76 -3.60
C LEU A 240 -7.76 -15.97 -3.91
N PRO A 241 -8.32 -16.66 -2.89
CA PRO A 241 -9.30 -17.71 -3.11
C PRO A 241 -10.57 -17.19 -3.79
#